data_AF-A0A0M5MK76-F1
#
_entry.id   AF-A0A0M5MK76-F1
#
_cell.length_a   1.000
_cell.length_b   1.000
_cell.length_c   1.000
_cell.angle_alpha   90.00
_cell.angle_beta   90.00
_cell.angle_gamma   90.00
#
_symmetry.space_group_name_H-M   'P 1'
#
loop_
_entity.id
_entity.type
_entity.pdbx_description
1 polymer ?
#
loop_
_entity_poly.entity_id
_entity_poly.type
_entity_poly.pdbx_seq_one_letter_code
_entity_poly.pdbx_strand_id
1 'polypeptide(L)' 'MSIENRIEATAKNIEGKVQEVVGEVTGNPADKAEGKAKQAEANVIHTTENIKDELKKAID' A
#
# COMPACT_ATOMS: atom_id res chain seq x y z
N MET A 1 -10.71 4.04 9.90
CA MET A 1 -9.57 4.37 9.06
C MET A 1 -9.92 5.71 8.51
N SER A 2 -9.06 6.70 8.72
CA SER A 2 -9.29 8.05 8.20
C SER A 2 -9.27 8.05 6.67
N ILE A 3 -9.94 9.04 6.07
CA ILE A 3 -9.98 9.21 4.61
C ILE A 3 -8.56 9.42 4.05
N GLU A 4 -7.73 10.20 4.74
CA GLU A 4 -6.32 10.41 4.37
C GLU A 4 -5.53 9.09 4.29
N ASN A 5 -5.65 8.21 5.28
CA ASN A 5 -4.94 6.92 5.29
C ASN A 5 -5.39 5.99 4.16
N ARG A 6 -6.70 6.02 3.80
CA ARG A 6 -7.21 5.30 2.63
C ARG A 6 -6.61 5.84 1.33
N ILE A 7 -6.51 7.16 1.21
CA ILE A 7 -5.93 7.81 0.04
C ILE A 7 -4.43 7.47 -0.05
N GLU A 8 -3.68 7.56 1.04
CA GLU A 8 -2.26 7.21 1.07
C GLU A 8 -2.01 5.76 0.66
N ALA A 9 -2.74 4.82 1.27
CA ALA A 9 -2.59 3.40 0.94
C ALA A 9 -2.96 3.13 -0.52
N THR A 10 -4.02 3.76 -1.03
CA THR A 10 -4.42 3.63 -2.44
C THR A 10 -3.36 4.22 -3.37
N ALA A 11 -2.82 5.40 -3.05
CA ALA A 11 -1.77 6.05 -3.82
C ALA A 11 -0.50 5.18 -3.89
N LYS A 12 -0.01 4.67 -2.75
CA LYS A 12 1.15 3.76 -2.70
C LYS A 12 0.92 2.47 -3.48
N ASN A 13 -0.29 1.91 -3.44
CA ASN A 13 -0.61 0.71 -4.21
C ASN A 13 -0.60 0.98 -5.73
N ILE A 14 -1.16 2.12 -6.17
CA ILE A 14 -1.14 2.53 -7.58
C ILE A 14 0.29 2.80 -8.04
N GLU A 15 1.05 3.58 -7.27
CA GLU A 15 2.45 3.89 -7.55
C GLU A 15 3.28 2.61 -7.66
N GLY A 16 3.10 1.68 -6.73
CA GLY A 16 3.78 0.40 -6.73
C GLY A 16 3.45 -0.45 -7.96
N LYS A 17 2.18 -0.49 -8.38
CA LYS A 17 1.77 -1.17 -9.62
C LYS A 17 2.39 -0.54 -10.86
N VAL A 18 2.43 0.80 -10.92
CA VAL A 18 3.06 1.51 -12.03
C VAL A 18 4.54 1.18 -12.12
N GLN A 19 5.27 1.22 -10.99
CA GLN A 19 6.68 0.84 -10.96
C GLN A 19 6.92 -0.63 -11.30
N GLU A 20 6.07 -1.54 -10.83
CA GLU A 20 6.16 -2.95 -11.21
C GLU A 20 6.05 -3.13 -12.72
N VAL A 21 5.04 -2.50 -13.34
CA VAL A 21 4.85 -2.53 -14.80
C VAL A 21 6.04 -1.91 -15.53
N VAL A 22 6.55 -0.77 -15.06
CA VAL A 22 7.75 -0.14 -15.65
C VAL A 22 8.94 -1.07 -15.57
N GLY A 23 9.18 -1.71 -14.43
CA GLY A 23 10.25 -2.70 -14.25
C GLY A 23 10.08 -3.92 -15.15
N GLU A 24 8.85 -4.41 -15.34
CA GLU A 24 8.56 -5.53 -16.26
C GLU A 24 8.80 -5.17 -17.72
N VAL A 25 8.36 -3.98 -18.15
CA VAL A 25 8.50 -3.51 -19.54
C VAL A 25 9.96 -3.17 -19.87
N THR A 26 10.68 -2.55 -18.93
CA THR A 26 12.09 -2.17 -19.12
C THR A 26 13.07 -3.30 -18.80
N GLY A 27 12.61 -4.39 -18.18
CA GLY A 27 13.46 -5.47 -17.69
C GLY A 27 14.30 -5.09 -16.47
N ASN A 28 13.93 -4.04 -15.74
CA ASN A 28 14.63 -3.60 -14.53
C ASN A 28 14.10 -4.32 -13.26
N PRO A 29 14.89 -5.23 -12.66
CA PRO A 29 14.46 -5.95 -11.45
C PRO A 29 14.34 -5.05 -10.22
N ALA A 30 15.07 -3.92 -10.16
CA ALA A 30 15.00 -2.99 -9.04
C ALA A 30 13.64 -2.27 -9.01
N ASP A 31 13.19 -1.75 -10.16
CA ASP A 31 11.89 -1.08 -10.28
C ASP A 31 10.74 -2.05 -9.98
N LYS A 32 10.86 -3.31 -10.43
CA LYS A 32 9.90 -4.36 -10.10
C LYS A 32 9.84 -4.64 -8.59
N ALA A 33 10.99 -4.71 -7.93
CA ALA A 33 11.07 -4.94 -6.49
C ALA A 33 10.51 -3.75 -5.69
N GLU A 34 10.85 -2.52 -6.07
CA GLU A 34 10.33 -1.30 -5.44
C GLU A 34 8.81 -1.20 -5.59
N GLY A 35 8.29 -1.52 -6.78
CA GLY A 35 6.86 -1.56 -7.04
C GLY A 35 6.11 -2.52 -6.12
N LYS A 36 6.67 -3.71 -5.88
CA LYS A 36 6.13 -4.69 -4.92
C LYS A 36 6.23 -4.21 -3.47
N ALA A 37 7.33 -3.55 -3.11
CA ALA A 37 7.52 -3.01 -1.76
C ALA A 37 6.45 -1.95 -1.43
N LYS A 38 6.17 -1.02 -2.35
CA LYS A 38 5.12 -0.01 -2.17
C LYS A 38 3.71 -0.62 -2.03
N GLN A 39 3.42 -1.67 -2.80
CA GLN A 39 2.16 -2.42 -2.65
C GLN A 39 2.08 -3.13 -1.29
N ALA A 40 3.18 -3.69 -0.79
CA ALA A 40 3.24 -4.30 0.54
C ALA A 40 3.03 -3.26 1.65
N GLU A 41 3.65 -2.09 1.53
CA GLU A 41 3.49 -0.99 2.49
C GLU A 41 2.03 -0.50 2.54
N ALA A 42 1.38 -0.35 1.38
CA ALA A 42 -0.04 -0.03 1.30
C ALA A 42 -0.92 -1.05 2.06
N ASN A 43 -0.62 -2.35 1.93
CA ASN A 43 -1.34 -3.40 2.65
C ASN A 43 -1.11 -3.35 4.17
N VAL A 44 0.11 -3.01 4.60
CA VAL A 44 0.45 -2.84 6.02
C VAL A 44 -0.33 -1.68 6.61
N ILE A 45 -0.40 -0.54 5.91
CA ILE A 45 -1.20 0.62 6.34
C ILE A 45 -2.68 0.23 6.49
N HIS A 46 -3.22 -0.45 5.48
CA HIS A 46 -4.61 -0.94 5.50
C HIS A 46 -4.88 -1.85 6.71
N THR A 47 -3.99 -2.81 6.96
CA THR A 47 -4.15 -3.79 8.03
C THR A 47 -4.04 -3.14 9.41
N THR A 48 -3.03 -2.28 9.60
CA THR A 48 -2.79 -1.58 10.86
C THR A 48 -3.97 -0.70 11.24
N GLU A 49 -4.50 0.06 10.28
CA GLU A 49 -5.64 0.94 10.52
C GLU A 49 -6.96 0.18 10.72
N ASN A 50 -7.15 -0.96 10.04
CA ASN A 50 -8.30 -1.83 10.31
C ASN A 50 -8.26 -2.38 11.74
N ILE A 51 -7.09 -2.81 12.23
CA ILE A 51 -6.93 -3.27 13.62
C ILE A 51 -7.27 -2.13 14.60
N LYS A 52 -6.77 -0.91 14.33
CA LYS A 52 -7.04 0.27 15.16
C LYS A 52 -8.54 0.62 15.22
N ASP A 53 -9.25 0.51 14.09
CA ASP A 53 -10.69 0.70 14.05
C ASP A 53 -11.45 -0.33 14.87
N GLU A 54 -11.10 -1.61 14.72
CA GLU A 54 -11.75 -2.71 15.43
C GLU A 54 -11.54 -2.59 16.95
N LEU A 55 -10.32 -2.22 17.37
CA LEU A 55 -10.05 -1.91 18.77
C LEU A 55 -10.89 -0.73 19.25
N LYS A 56 -10.97 0.36 18.48
CA LYS A 56 -11.79 1.52 18.87
C LYS A 56 -13.27 1.15 19.05
N LYS A 57 -13.84 0.36 18.13
CA LYS A 57 -15.22 -0.13 18.24
C LYS A 57 -15.46 -1.07 19.42
N ALA A 58 -14.44 -1.81 19.86
CA ALA A 58 -14.56 -2.71 21.00
C ALA A 58 -14.48 -1.98 22.35
N ILE A 59 -13.98 -0.74 22.36
CA ILE A 59 -13.81 0.07 23.57
C ILE A 59 -14.92 1.13 23.70
N ASP A 60 -15.53 1.57 22.59
CA ASP A 60 -16.78 2.38 22.55
C ASP A 60 -18.02 1.54 22.92
#